data_AF-A0A2N2BVZ3-F1
#
_entry.id   AF-A0A2N2BVZ3-F1
#
_cell.length_a   1.000
_cell.length_b   1.000
_cell.length_c   1.000
_cell.angle_alpha   90.00
_cell.angle_beta   90.00
_cell.angle_gamma   90.00
#
_symmetry.space_group_name_H-M   'P 1'
#
loop_
_entity.id
_entity.type
_entity.pdbx_description
1 polymer ?
#
loop_
_entity_poly.entity_id
_entity_poly.type
_entity_poly.pdbx_seq_one_letter_code
_entity_poly.pdbx_strand_id
1 'polypeptide(L)' 'MWTYDKKLQYPVNIKNPNPAMAKIIITQLGGPDGELAASQRYLSQRYTMPYDEVVGILTDIGS' A
#
# COMPACT_ATOMS: atom_id res chain seq x y z
N MET A 1 -11.90 0.49 -11.93
CA MET A 1 -11.91 -0.98 -11.79
C MET A 1 -10.48 -1.42 -11.56
N TRP A 2 -10.25 -2.38 -10.66
CA TRP A 2 -8.90 -2.85 -10.33
C TRP A 2 -8.45 -3.95 -11.28
N THR A 3 -7.16 -3.96 -11.63
CA THR A 3 -6.53 -5.05 -12.37
C THR A 3 -5.33 -5.55 -11.58
N TYR A 4 -5.17 -6.86 -11.46
CA TYR A 4 -4.07 -7.48 -10.76
C TYR A 4 -3.08 -8.11 -11.75
N ASP A 5 -1.82 -7.68 -11.71
CA ASP A 5 -0.69 -8.35 -12.34
C ASP A 5 0.09 -9.11 -11.26
N LYS A 6 0.56 -10.33 -11.56
CA LYS A 6 1.38 -11.13 -10.65
C LYS A 6 2.79 -10.57 -10.49
N LYS A 7 3.22 -9.64 -11.35
CA LYS A 7 4.51 -8.95 -11.24
C LYS A 7 4.50 -7.95 -10.08
N LEU A 8 5.60 -7.92 -9.34
CA LEU A 8 5.82 -6.91 -8.29
C LEU A 8 6.11 -5.54 -8.91
N GLN A 9 5.69 -4.47 -8.23
CA GLN A 9 5.98 -3.08 -8.64
C GLN A 9 7.49 -2.81 -8.69
N TYR A 10 8.25 -3.43 -7.78
CA TYR A 10 9.70 -3.40 -7.76
C TYR A 10 10.26 -4.81 -7.51
N PRO A 11 11.32 -5.24 -8.24
CA PRO A 11 11.89 -6.56 -8.07
C PRO A 11 12.51 -6.74 -6.67
N VAL A 12 12.15 -7.82 -5.98
CA VAL A 12 12.69 -8.18 -4.67
C VAL A 12 13.73 -9.28 -4.82
N ASN A 13 14.92 -9.08 -4.23
CA ASN A 13 16.01 -10.07 -4.25
C ASN A 13 16.56 -10.28 -2.83
N ILE A 14 16.19 -11.41 -2.21
CA ILE A 14 16.60 -11.77 -0.84
C ILE A 14 17.64 -12.90 -0.93
N LYS A 15 18.86 -12.66 -0.42
CA LYS A 15 19.96 -13.63 -0.47
C LYS A 15 19.84 -14.74 0.57
N ASN A 16 19.40 -14.41 1.78
CA ASN A 16 19.34 -15.34 2.91
C ASN A 16 18.05 -15.12 3.74
N PRO A 17 17.43 -16.17 4.29
CA PRO A 17 16.33 -16.02 5.24
C PRO A 17 16.75 -15.27 6.50
N ASN A 18 15.92 -14.32 6.96
CA ASN A 18 16.12 -13.61 8.22
C ASN A 18 14.78 -13.40 8.96
N PRO A 19 14.41 -14.31 9.89
CA PRO A 19 13.15 -14.22 10.63
C PRO A 19 13.05 -12.98 11.55
N ALA A 20 14.16 -12.53 12.12
CA ALA A 20 14.18 -11.35 12.99
C ALA A 20 13.83 -10.08 12.21
N MET A 21 14.37 -9.94 11.00
CA MET A 21 14.02 -8.84 10.10
C MET A 21 12.57 -8.94 9.61
N ALA A 22 12.09 -10.15 9.27
CA ALA A 22 10.70 -10.37 8.87
C ALA A 22 9.70 -9.92 9.96
N LYS A 23 10.03 -10.15 11.24
CA LYS A 23 9.23 -9.66 12.39
C LYS A 23 9.14 -8.14 12.47
N ILE A 24 10.13 -7.40 11.96
CA ILE A 24 10.07 -5.93 11.89
C ILE A 24 9.28 -5.51 10.64
N ILE A 25 9.54 -6.13 9.49
CA ILE A 25 8.87 -5.80 8.21
C ILE A 25 7.34 -5.98 8.31
N ILE A 26 6.85 -6.99 9.04
CA ILE A 26 5.40 -7.20 9.19
C ILE A 26 4.68 -6.01 9.84
N THR A 27 5.40 -5.17 10.61
CA THR A 27 4.83 -3.93 11.17
C THR A 27 4.53 -2.90 10.08
N GLN A 28 5.30 -2.90 8.98
CA GLN A 28 5.00 -2.05 7.81
C GLN A 28 3.85 -2.60 6.98
N LEU A 29 3.56 -3.91 7.05
CA LEU A 29 2.38 -4.47 6.38
C LEU A 29 1.09 -4.18 7.14
N GLY A 30 1.04 -4.46 8.44
CA GLY A 30 -0.20 -4.46 9.24
C GLY A 30 -0.16 -3.63 10.52
N GLY A 31 0.90 -2.88 10.77
CA GLY A 31 0.97 -1.95 11.89
C GLY A 31 0.10 -0.70 11.68
N PRO A 32 -0.04 0.14 12.72
CA PRO A 32 -0.88 1.34 12.67
C PRO A 32 -0.47 2.34 11.59
N ASP A 33 0.84 2.44 11.33
CA ASP A 33 1.43 3.30 10.29
C ASP A 33 1.91 2.47 9.08
N GLY A 34 1.34 1.28 8.89
CA GLY A 34 1.69 0.39 7.78
C GLY A 34 0.99 0.72 6.46
N GLU A 35 1.49 0.13 5.39
CA GLU A 35 1.02 0.31 4.00
C GLU A 35 -0.45 -0.10 3.81
N LEU A 36 -0.93 -1.12 4.54
CA LEU A 36 -2.35 -1.50 4.49
C LEU A 36 -3.25 -0.40 5.06
N ALA A 37 -2.82 0.23 6.16
CA ALA A 37 -3.58 1.32 6.76
C ALA A 37 -3.56 2.57 5.86
N ALA A 38 -2.40 2.87 5.26
CA ALA A 38 -2.25 3.99 4.32
C ALA A 38 -3.12 3.82 3.08
N SER A 39 -3.01 2.68 2.38
CA SER A 39 -3.79 2.39 1.17
C SER A 39 -5.31 2.46 1.43
N GLN A 40 -5.79 1.81 2.51
CA GLN A 40 -7.21 1.87 2.86
C GLN A 40 -7.68 3.29 3.20
N ARG A 41 -6.84 4.09 3.86
CA ARG A 41 -7.17 5.48 4.21
C ARG A 41 -7.37 6.33 2.96
N TYR A 42 -6.42 6.31 2.02
CA TYR A 42 -6.53 7.08 0.78
C TYR A 42 -7.71 6.62 -0.08
N LEU A 43 -7.90 5.30 -0.22
CA LEU A 43 -9.02 4.74 -0.97
C LEU A 43 -10.39 5.00 -0.33
N SER A 44 -10.46 5.15 1.00
CA SER A 44 -11.71 5.51 1.68
C SER A 44 -12.00 7.01 1.54
N GLN A 45 -10.97 7.85 1.70
CA GLN A 45 -11.09 9.31 1.61
C GLN A 45 -11.61 9.78 0.24
N ARG A 46 -11.29 9.05 -0.84
CA ARG A 46 -11.74 9.41 -2.19
C ARG A 46 -13.26 9.46 -2.34
N TYR A 47 -14.02 8.68 -1.56
CA TYR A 47 -15.48 8.64 -1.67
C TYR A 47 -16.18 9.86 -1.06
N THR A 48 -15.48 10.58 -0.18
CA THR A 48 -16.01 11.76 0.52
C THR A 48 -15.30 13.05 0.10
N MET A 49 -14.32 12.97 -0.79
CA MET A 49 -13.49 14.11 -1.20
C MET A 49 -14.29 15.05 -2.12
N PRO A 50 -14.45 16.34 -1.77
CA PRO A 50 -15.27 17.28 -2.55
C PRO A 50 -14.60 17.79 -3.84
N TYR A 51 -13.31 17.51 -4.05
CA TYR A 51 -12.55 17.98 -5.20
C TYR A 51 -12.16 16.82 -6.11
N ASP A 52 -12.66 16.82 -7.35
CA ASP A 52 -12.44 15.74 -8.32
C ASP A 52 -10.95 15.50 -8.63
N GLU A 53 -10.14 16.56 -8.69
CA GLU A 53 -8.69 16.47 -8.89
C GLU A 53 -8.01 15.68 -7.77
N VAL A 54 -8.47 15.86 -6.53
CA VAL A 54 -7.92 15.19 -5.35
C VAL A 54 -8.43 13.75 -5.27
N VAL A 55 -9.64 13.45 -5.75
CA VAL A 55 -10.14 12.06 -5.89
C VAL A 55 -9.20 11.25 -6.79
N GLY A 56 -8.71 11.85 -7.88
CA GLY A 56 -7.71 11.26 -8.76
C GLY A 56 -6.42 10.93 -8.01
N ILE A 57 -5.85 11.92 -7.33
CA ILE A 57 -4.60 11.76 -6.55
C ILE A 57 -4.74 10.69 -5.46
N LEU A 58 -5.84 10.69 -4.70
CA LEU A 58 -6.09 9.68 -3.66
C LEU A 58 -6.23 8.27 -4.23
N THR A 59 -6.79 8.15 -5.42
CA THR A 59 -6.86 6.87 -6.12
C THR A 59 -5.47 6.43 -6.55
N ASP A 60 -4.66 7.32 -7.14
CA ASP A 60 -3.32 7.00 -7.62
C ASP A 60 -2.37 6.59 -6.48
N ILE A 61 -2.46 7.22 -5.30
CA ILE A 61 -1.62 6.88 -4.14
C ILE A 61 -2.07 5.57 -3.49
N GLY A 62 -3.39 5.32 -3.43
CA GLY A 62 -3.94 4.13 -2.78
C GLY A 62 -3.90 2.85 -3.62
N SER A 63 -3.50 2.94 -4.89
CA SER A 63 -3.49 1.87 -5.89
C SER A 63 -2.12 1.24 -6.09
#